data_AF-A0A960EJR8-F1
#
_entry.id   AF-A0A960EJR8-F1
#
_cell.length_a   1.000
_cell.length_b   1.000
_cell.length_c   1.000
_cell.angle_alpha   90.00
_cell.angle_beta   90.00
_cell.angle_gamma   90.00
#
_symmetry.space_group_name_H-M   'P 1'
#
loop_
_entity.id
_entity.type
_entity.pdbx_description
1 polymer ?
#
loop_
_entity_poly.entity_id
_entity_poly.type
_entity_poly.pdbx_seq_one_letter_code
_entity_poly.pdbx_strand_id
1 'polypeptide(L)'
;MARTVHVVPHTHWDREWYKPFPVFRMQLVELLDGLLPQMEADASFAHFQLDGQLAVVDDYLEIRPGQRDTLEALNRSGRISMGPWYTLPDEFLVSGET
;
A
#
# COMPACT_ATOMS: atom_id res chain seq x y z
N MET A 1 -5.19 31.55 -17.15
CA MET A 1 -4.95 30.13 -17.50
C MET A 1 -5.44 29.28 -16.35
N ALA A 2 -6.10 28.15 -16.62
CA ALA A 2 -6.46 27.20 -15.56
C ALA A 2 -5.21 26.48 -15.04
N ARG A 3 -5.16 26.18 -13.73
CA ARG A 3 -4.08 25.39 -13.12
C ARG A 3 -4.52 23.92 -13.07
N THR A 4 -3.61 23.02 -13.45
CA THR A 4 -3.80 21.58 -13.25
C THR A 4 -3.46 21.23 -11.80
N VAL A 5 -4.34 20.45 -11.14
CA VAL A 5 -4.12 19.93 -9.79
C VAL A 5 -4.10 18.41 -9.88
N HIS A 6 -3.03 17.79 -9.37
CA HIS A 6 -2.91 16.34 -9.26
C HIS A 6 -3.25 15.91 -7.84
N VAL A 7 -4.15 14.93 -7.71
CA VAL A 7 -4.51 14.32 -6.43
C VAL A 7 -4.03 12.86 -6.49
N VAL A 8 -3.20 12.46 -5.52
CA VAL A 8 -2.66 11.10 -5.43
C VAL A 8 -3.18 10.48 -4.14
N PRO A 9 -4.21 9.62 -4.20
CA PRO A 9 -4.68 8.88 -3.03
C PRO A 9 -3.58 7.95 -2.51
N HIS A 10 -3.29 8.05 -1.22
CA HIS A 10 -2.33 7.20 -0.52
C HIS A 10 -2.70 7.10 0.96
N THR A 11 -2.07 6.18 1.67
CA THR A 11 -1.92 6.25 3.13
C THR A 11 -0.43 6.19 3.45
N HIS A 12 0.00 6.96 4.44
CA HIS A 12 1.28 6.68 5.09
C HIS A 12 1.06 5.54 6.08
N TRP A 13 1.91 4.52 6.06
CA TRP A 13 1.72 3.31 6.85
C TRP A 13 2.99 2.92 7.60
N ASP A 14 3.15 3.47 8.80
CA ASP A 14 4.11 2.95 9.76
C ASP A 14 3.75 1.50 10.11
N ARG A 15 4.64 0.56 9.76
CA ARG A 15 4.41 -0.88 9.98
C ARG A 15 4.17 -1.19 11.46
N GLU A 16 4.87 -0.48 12.33
CA GLU A 16 4.71 -0.52 13.78
C GLU A 16 5.19 0.80 14.40
N TRP A 17 4.50 1.27 15.45
CA TRP A 17 4.84 2.52 16.12
C TRP A 17 4.26 2.59 17.54
N TYR A 18 3.24 3.41 17.78
CA TYR A 18 2.64 3.63 19.10
C TYR A 18 1.67 2.52 19.56
N LYS A 19 1.43 1.53 18.71
CA LYS A 19 0.67 0.30 19.01
C LYS A 19 1.50 -0.91 18.60
N PRO A 20 1.27 -2.10 19.20
CA PRO A 20 1.93 -3.32 18.79
C PRO A 20 1.69 -3.64 17.31
N PHE A 21 2.70 -4.18 16.63
CA PHE A 21 2.66 -4.59 15.22
C PHE A 21 1.36 -5.33 14.80
N PRO A 22 0.86 -6.35 15.54
CA PRO A 22 -0.36 -7.05 15.15
C PRO A 22 -1.60 -6.16 15.06
N VAL A 23 -1.65 -5.07 15.83
CA VAL A 23 -2.77 -4.12 15.79
C VAL A 23 -2.74 -3.33 14.48
N PHE A 24 -1.59 -2.76 14.12
CA PHE A 24 -1.44 -2.10 12.81
C PHE A 24 -1.69 -3.09 11.68
N ARG A 25 -1.15 -4.31 11.78
CA ARG A 25 -1.36 -5.33 10.76
C ARG A 25 -2.84 -5.64 10.51
N MET A 26 -3.68 -5.71 11.54
CA MET A 26 -5.13 -5.89 11.35
C MET A 26 -5.82 -4.65 10.76
N GLN A 27 -5.38 -3.44 11.12
CA GLN A 27 -5.88 -2.21 10.52
C GLN A 27 -5.51 -2.12 9.03
N LEU A 28 -4.34 -2.64 8.63
CA LEU A 28 -3.93 -2.75 7.23
C LEU A 28 -4.87 -3.67 6.46
N VAL A 29 -5.24 -4.80 7.08
CA VAL A 29 -6.22 -5.74 6.51
C VAL A 29 -7.57 -5.07 6.31
N GLU A 30 -8.07 -4.33 7.32
CA GLU A 30 -9.33 -3.61 7.21
C GLU A 30 -9.30 -2.53 6.10
N LEU A 31 -8.18 -1.80 5.99
CA LEU A 31 -7.97 -0.81 4.92
C LEU A 31 -8.06 -1.46 3.54
N LEU A 32 -7.30 -2.53 3.30
CA LEU A 32 -7.21 -3.16 1.99
C LEU A 32 -8.47 -3.96 1.65
N ASP A 33 -9.10 -4.63 2.62
CA ASP A 33 -10.38 -5.31 2.43
C ASP A 33 -11.49 -4.30 2.04
N GLY A 34 -11.41 -3.05 2.48
CA GLY A 34 -12.31 -1.97 2.04
C GLY A 34 -11.92 -1.35 0.69
N LEU A 35 -10.62 -1.15 0.46
CA LEU A 35 -10.10 -0.47 -0.73
C LEU A 35 -10.23 -1.32 -2.01
N LEU A 36 -9.79 -2.58 -1.97
CA LEU A 36 -9.67 -3.40 -3.18
C LEU A 36 -11.02 -3.59 -3.90
N PRO A 37 -12.14 -3.92 -3.22
CA PRO A 37 -13.44 -4.03 -3.89
C PRO A 37 -13.93 -2.69 -4.46
N GLN A 38 -13.65 -1.56 -3.80
CA GLN A 38 -14.02 -0.24 -4.32
C GLN A 38 -13.27 0.06 -5.61
N MET A 39 -11.98 -0.26 -5.66
CA MET A 39 -11.19 -0.09 -6.87
C MET A 39 -11.71 -1.00 -7.98
N GLU A 40 -11.98 -2.28 -7.72
CA GLU A 40 -12.53 -3.19 -8.73
C GLU A 40 -13.90 -2.72 -9.26
N ALA A 41 -14.77 -2.19 -8.40
CA ALA A 41 -16.11 -1.76 -8.76
C ALA A 41 -16.18 -0.38 -9.46
N ASP A 42 -15.26 0.54 -9.14
CA ASP A 42 -15.27 1.91 -9.64
C ASP A 42 -14.00 2.24 -10.43
N ALA A 43 -14.13 2.30 -11.75
CA ALA A 43 -13.04 2.67 -12.65
C ALA A 43 -12.62 4.15 -12.53
N SER A 44 -13.43 5.02 -11.91
CA SER A 44 -13.08 6.42 -11.67
C SER A 44 -12.05 6.58 -10.54
N PHE A 45 -11.95 5.59 -9.65
CA PHE A 45 -10.84 5.48 -8.71
C PHE A 45 -9.58 5.04 -9.47
N ALA A 46 -8.95 5.99 -10.15
CA ALA A 46 -7.92 5.69 -11.13
C ALA A 46 -6.66 5.06 -10.52
N HIS A 47 -6.23 5.51 -9.33
CA HIS A 47 -4.95 5.11 -8.77
C HIS A 47 -4.89 5.20 -7.22
N PHE A 48 -4.17 4.27 -6.58
CA PHE A 48 -3.77 4.33 -5.18
C PHE A 48 -2.28 4.02 -5.00
N GLN A 49 -1.55 4.89 -4.31
CA GLN A 49 -0.15 4.68 -3.95
C GLN A 49 -0.06 3.99 -2.58
N LEU A 50 0.43 2.75 -2.56
CA LEU A 50 0.57 1.95 -1.33
C LEU A 50 1.92 2.24 -0.64
N ASP A 51 2.09 3.50 -0.26
CA ASP A 51 3.17 4.06 0.58
C ASP A 51 4.62 3.81 0.12
N GLY A 52 4.81 3.26 -1.08
CA GLY A 52 6.15 3.03 -1.62
C GLY A 52 6.90 1.83 -1.04
N GLN A 53 6.23 0.97 -0.26
CA GLN A 53 6.83 -0.20 0.41
C GLN A 53 6.16 -1.51 0.01
N LEU A 54 6.92 -2.60 -0.04
CA LEU A 54 6.43 -3.96 -0.34
C LEU A 54 6.06 -4.77 0.91
N ALA A 55 6.61 -4.43 2.09
CA ALA A 55 6.34 -5.16 3.33
C ALA A 55 4.84 -5.22 3.67
N VAL A 56 4.08 -4.16 3.38
CA VAL A 56 2.62 -4.13 3.57
C VAL A 56 1.87 -5.11 2.67
N VAL A 57 2.41 -5.44 1.49
CA VAL A 57 1.84 -6.44 0.59
C VAL A 57 2.02 -7.84 1.18
N ASP A 58 3.22 -8.14 1.67
CA ASP A 58 3.52 -9.41 2.34
C ASP A 58 2.67 -9.57 3.60
N ASP A 59 2.62 -8.52 4.44
CA ASP A 59 1.86 -8.51 5.69
C ASP A 59 0.36 -8.75 5.46
N TYR A 60 -0.21 -8.17 4.39
CA TYR A 60 -1.59 -8.39 4.00
C TYR A 60 -1.82 -9.81 3.46
N LEU A 61 -0.98 -10.27 2.53
CA LEU A 61 -1.17 -11.57 1.85
C LEU A 61 -0.92 -12.78 2.75
N GLU A 62 -0.12 -12.66 3.80
CA GLU A 62 -0.01 -13.74 4.80
C GLU A 62 -1.32 -13.92 5.60
N ILE A 63 -2.17 -12.88 5.73
CA ILE A 63 -3.51 -12.99 6.35
C ILE A 63 -4.60 -13.23 5.30
N ARG A 64 -4.46 -12.68 4.09
CA ARG A 64 -5.43 -12.73 2.98
C ARG A 64 -4.79 -13.31 1.71
N PRO A 65 -4.34 -14.58 1.72
CA PRO A 65 -3.61 -15.16 0.58
C PRO A 65 -4.41 -15.19 -0.72
N GLY A 66 -5.75 -15.26 -0.63
CA GLY A 66 -6.64 -15.24 -1.80
C GLY A 66 -6.68 -13.92 -2.57
N GLN A 67 -6.14 -12.83 -2.01
CA GLN A 67 -6.16 -11.50 -2.64
C GLN A 67 -4.94 -11.23 -3.55
N ARG A 68 -4.05 -12.22 -3.69
CA ARG A 68 -2.84 -12.11 -4.52
C ARG A 68 -3.17 -11.70 -5.96
N ASP A 69 -4.13 -12.40 -6.58
CA ASP A 69 -4.47 -12.18 -7.98
C ASP A 69 -5.08 -10.79 -8.21
N THR A 70 -5.92 -10.31 -7.27
CA THR A 70 -6.50 -8.96 -7.30
C THR A 70 -5.42 -7.89 -7.21
N LEU A 71 -4.49 -7.99 -6.23
CA LEU A 71 -3.38 -7.06 -6.10
C LEU A 71 -2.49 -7.05 -7.34
N GLU A 72 -2.19 -8.23 -7.89
CA GLU A 72 -1.39 -8.35 -9.10
C GLU A 72 -2.08 -7.71 -10.31
N ALA A 73 -3.37 -7.95 -10.50
CA ALA A 73 -4.15 -7.35 -11.60
C ALA A 73 -4.22 -5.83 -11.48
N LEU A 74 -4.47 -5.30 -10.28
CA LEU A 74 -4.50 -3.86 -10.02
C LEU A 74 -3.13 -3.21 -10.21
N ASN A 75 -2.05 -3.89 -9.85
CA ASN A 75 -0.68 -3.41 -10.10
C ASN A 75 -0.32 -3.42 -11.58
N ARG A 76 -0.57 -4.52 -12.29
CA ARG A 76 -0.30 -4.65 -13.73
C ARG A 76 -1.08 -3.64 -14.57
N SER A 77 -2.29 -3.26 -14.13
CA SER A 77 -3.10 -2.23 -14.76
C SER A 77 -2.73 -0.80 -14.35
N GLY A 78 -1.74 -0.62 -13.45
CA GLY A 78 -1.29 0.68 -12.97
C GLY A 78 -2.24 1.37 -11.98
N ARG A 79 -3.23 0.64 -11.46
CA ARG A 79 -4.22 1.17 -10.52
C ARG A 79 -3.73 1.16 -9.08
N ILE A 80 -2.85 0.23 -8.71
CA ILE A 80 -2.14 0.29 -7.43
C ILE A 80 -0.64 0.33 -7.72
N SER A 81 0.09 1.24 -7.08
CA SER A 81 1.56 1.22 -7.06
C SER A 81 2.05 0.71 -5.70
N MET A 82 2.99 -0.24 -5.73
CA MET A 82 3.63 -0.86 -4.57
C MET A 82 5.16 -0.81 -4.76
N GLY A 83 5.92 -0.55 -3.69
CA GLY A 83 7.37 -0.34 -3.80
C GLY A 83 7.76 1.05 -4.38
N PRO A 84 9.03 1.27 -4.75
CA PRO A 84 10.04 0.25 -5.07
C PRO A 84 10.82 -0.29 -3.87
N TRP A 85 10.64 0.30 -2.69
CA TRP A 85 11.38 -0.10 -1.49
C TRP A 85 10.72 -1.32 -0.84
N TYR A 86 11.49 -2.09 -0.08
CA TYR A 86 10.89 -3.13 0.75
C TYR A 86 10.17 -2.54 1.97
N THR A 87 10.85 -1.64 2.69
CA THR A 87 10.32 -0.85 3.82
C THR A 87 10.72 0.61 3.65
N LEU A 88 10.28 1.49 4.55
CA LEU A 88 10.70 2.90 4.59
C LEU A 88 11.72 3.08 5.73
N PRO A 89 13.04 2.98 5.45
CA PRO A 89 14.06 3.06 6.49
C PRO A 89 14.32 4.50 6.91
N ASP A 90 14.87 4.64 8.12
CA ASP A 90 15.65 5.83 8.46
C ASP A 90 16.99 5.77 7.71
N GLU A 91 17.30 6.81 6.95
CA GLU A 91 18.45 6.86 6.03
C GLU A 91 19.81 6.73 6.75
N PHE A 92 19.92 7.19 8.00
CA PHE A 92 21.21 7.26 8.72
C PHE A 92 21.36 6.18 9.80
N LEU A 93 20.28 5.51 10.18
CA LEU A 93 20.29 4.45 11.19
C LEU A 93 20.35 3.03 10.61
N VAL A 94 20.52 2.92 9.29
CA VAL A 94 20.84 1.67 8.59
C VAL A 94 22.29 1.66 8.11
N SER A 95 22.81 0.48 7.76
CA SER A 95 24.14 0.39 7.15
C SER A 95 24.11 0.88 5.71
N GLY A 96 25.25 1.30 5.16
CA GLY A 96 25.32 1.76 3.76
C GLY A 96 25.04 0.68 2.69
N GLU A 97 25.00 -0.60 3.09
CA GLU A 97 24.68 -1.74 2.21
C GLU A 97 23.21 -2.19 2.33
N THR A 98 22.48 -1.67 3.33
CA THR A 98 21.05 -1.99 3.55
C THR A 98 20.17 -1.22 2.58
#